data_AF-A0A3B3XHV7-F1
#
_entry.id   AF-A0A3B3XHV7-F1
#
_cell.length_a   1.000
_cell.length_b   1.000
_cell.length_c   1.000
_cell.angle_alpha   90.00
_cell.angle_beta   90.00
_cell.angle_gamma   90.00
#
_symmetry.space_group_name_H-M   'P 1'
#
loop_
_entity.id
_entity.type
_entity.pdbx_description
1 polymer ?
#
loop_
_entity_poly.entity_id
_entity_poly.type
_entity_poly.pdbx_seq_one_letter_code
_entity_poly.pdbx_strand_id
1 'polypeptide(L)'
;MQPDTVEWQSSYAILSAENLDEKIKKLFADRLEELRSAKERDPGNLCIAALYLEAKAASIKHEARELAEKILERPMNNYCGIDPLLTLYRKHISVNEAVEMATEALRRHPDSRYVKRSAAKCYSNKILSHCSNPDPRRIKEAISLWEEVVAAYPESSLQEKITLADLQAKLDKEKADQIYKELLEQREDLDPAGKQMLYNFYAKHLYFSGNETCRSIEYHMKAAEIQETSKYRQKSLRELEKTLKRNTDPEMCQEIKEFLENLKASESVSQD
;
A
#
# COMPACT_ATOMS: atom_id res chain seq x y z
N MET A 1 12.51 -46.86 18.47
CA MET A 1 13.44 -45.71 18.36
C MET A 1 13.43 -44.98 19.70
N GLN A 2 14.59 -44.53 20.19
CA GLN A 2 14.67 -43.83 21.48
C GLN A 2 14.21 -42.37 21.36
N PRO A 3 13.59 -41.77 22.39
CA PRO A 3 13.09 -40.39 22.36
C PRO A 3 14.17 -39.30 22.25
N ASP A 4 15.43 -39.66 22.47
CA ASP A 4 16.55 -38.71 22.56
C ASP A 4 17.36 -38.58 21.27
N THR A 5 17.03 -39.32 20.21
CA THR A 5 17.62 -39.08 18.89
C THR A 5 16.96 -37.89 18.22
N VAL A 6 17.77 -36.98 17.67
CA VAL A 6 17.35 -35.77 16.93
C VAL A 6 16.31 -36.11 15.86
N GLU A 7 16.47 -37.27 15.21
CA GLU A 7 15.55 -37.79 14.18
C GLU A 7 14.16 -38.13 14.73
N TRP A 8 14.06 -38.67 15.95
CA TRP A 8 12.79 -39.03 16.57
C TRP A 8 12.01 -37.79 16.99
N GLN A 9 12.69 -36.82 17.61
CA GLN A 9 12.09 -35.55 18.00
C GLN A 9 11.61 -34.74 16.78
N SER A 10 12.40 -34.73 15.71
CA SER A 10 12.02 -34.11 14.43
C SER A 10 10.81 -34.78 13.81
N SER A 11 10.78 -36.12 13.76
CA SER A 11 9.66 -36.88 13.19
C SER A 11 8.36 -36.72 13.99
N TYR A 12 8.46 -36.69 15.32
CA TYR A 12 7.32 -36.46 16.21
C TYR A 12 6.74 -35.04 16.06
N ALA A 13 7.61 -34.03 15.92
CA ALA A 13 7.18 -32.64 15.69
C ALA A 13 6.43 -32.48 14.35
N ILE A 14 6.91 -33.15 13.29
CA ILE A 14 6.27 -33.15 11.96
C ILE A 14 4.87 -33.80 12.03
N LEU A 15 4.76 -35.00 12.60
CA LEU A 15 3.48 -35.72 12.72
C LEU A 15 2.46 -34.97 13.58
N SER A 16 2.93 -34.23 14.59
CA SER A 16 2.07 -33.40 15.43
C SER A 16 1.53 -32.17 14.70
N ALA A 17 2.14 -31.77 13.58
CA ALA A 17 1.75 -30.62 12.75
C ALA A 17 0.74 -30.97 11.64
N GLU A 18 0.50 -32.24 11.31
CA GLU A 18 -0.38 -32.61 10.18
C GLU A 18 -1.89 -32.44 10.45
N ASN A 19 -2.31 -32.12 11.68
CA ASN A 19 -3.72 -31.97 12.08
C ASN A 19 -4.06 -30.54 12.57
N LEU A 20 -3.80 -29.54 11.74
CA LEU A 20 -3.71 -28.16 12.17
C LEU A 20 -5.10 -27.49 12.41
N ASP A 21 -6.13 -27.67 11.56
CA ASP A 21 -7.19 -26.63 11.45
C ASP A 21 -8.03 -26.25 12.69
N GLU A 22 -8.44 -27.18 13.58
CA GLU A 22 -9.29 -26.83 14.75
C GLU A 22 -8.54 -26.72 16.09
N LYS A 23 -7.43 -27.43 16.26
CA LYS A 23 -6.62 -27.43 17.50
C LYS A 23 -5.61 -26.29 17.56
N ILE A 24 -5.31 -25.67 16.41
CA ILE A 24 -4.54 -24.44 16.20
C ILE A 24 -4.81 -23.40 17.29
N LYS A 25 -6.08 -23.07 17.58
CA LYS A 25 -6.47 -21.93 18.43
C LYS A 25 -5.94 -21.97 19.88
N LYS A 26 -5.55 -23.14 20.40
CA LYS A 26 -5.20 -23.31 21.82
C LYS A 26 -3.74 -23.71 22.09
N LEU A 27 -2.96 -24.04 21.07
CA LEU A 27 -1.63 -24.70 21.18
C LEU A 27 -0.43 -23.82 20.78
N PHE A 28 -0.65 -22.58 20.33
CA PHE A 28 0.38 -21.80 19.64
C PHE A 28 1.56 -21.32 20.48
N ALA A 29 1.38 -21.06 21.78
CA ALA A 29 2.48 -20.56 22.61
C ALA A 29 3.50 -21.68 22.90
N ASP A 30 3.03 -22.84 23.36
CA ASP A 30 3.89 -23.95 23.78
C ASP A 30 4.60 -24.60 22.58
N ARG A 31 3.89 -24.75 21.45
CA ARG A 31 4.45 -25.37 20.23
C ARG A 31 5.44 -24.48 19.47
N LEU A 32 5.33 -23.15 19.56
CA LEU A 32 6.29 -22.25 18.92
C LEU A 32 7.68 -22.36 19.56
N GLU A 33 7.76 -22.52 20.88
CA GLU A 33 9.02 -22.74 21.60
C GLU A 33 9.62 -24.13 21.33
N GLU A 34 8.78 -25.16 21.17
CA GLU A 34 9.23 -26.50 20.73
C GLU A 34 9.84 -26.45 19.32
N LEU A 35 9.16 -25.82 18.36
CA LEU A 35 9.66 -25.66 16.99
C LEU A 35 10.89 -24.75 16.90
N ARG A 36 10.97 -23.72 17.75
CA ARG A 36 12.19 -22.89 17.89
C ARG A 36 13.36 -23.74 18.36
N SER A 37 13.17 -24.50 19.43
CA SER A 37 14.18 -25.36 20.02
C SER A 37 14.65 -26.44 19.02
N ALA A 38 13.73 -27.04 18.28
CA ALA A 38 14.07 -28.03 17.24
C ALA A 38 14.88 -27.41 16.09
N LYS A 39 14.53 -26.19 15.65
CA LYS A 39 15.29 -25.45 14.64
C LYS A 39 16.69 -25.08 15.12
N GLU A 40 16.86 -24.74 16.40
CA GLU A 40 18.18 -24.44 16.98
C GLU A 40 19.06 -25.70 17.08
N ARG A 41 18.48 -26.86 17.35
CA ARG A 41 19.19 -28.16 17.42
C ARG A 41 19.56 -28.72 16.04
N ASP A 42 18.71 -28.53 15.03
CA ASP A 42 18.96 -28.98 13.66
C ASP A 42 18.67 -27.85 12.65
N PRO A 43 19.58 -26.85 12.53
CA PRO A 43 19.39 -25.71 11.66
C PRO A 43 19.44 -26.05 10.16
N GLY A 44 19.94 -27.24 9.80
CA GLY A 44 20.00 -27.73 8.41
C GLY A 44 18.67 -28.30 7.91
N ASN A 45 17.73 -28.58 8.83
CA ASN A 45 16.46 -29.18 8.50
C ASN A 45 15.45 -28.15 7.99
N LEU A 46 15.37 -28.04 6.67
CA LEU A 46 14.47 -27.09 5.99
C LEU A 46 12.98 -27.33 6.31
N CYS A 47 12.59 -28.56 6.64
CA CYS A 47 11.21 -28.89 7.02
C CYS A 47 10.84 -28.24 8.36
N ILE A 48 11.70 -28.39 9.38
CA ILE A 48 11.50 -27.74 10.70
C ILE A 48 11.52 -26.21 10.56
N ALA A 49 12.42 -25.68 9.73
CA ALA A 49 12.47 -24.24 9.46
C ALA A 49 11.17 -23.72 8.82
N ALA A 50 10.59 -24.46 7.87
CA ALA A 50 9.31 -24.10 7.24
C ALA A 50 8.14 -24.17 8.24
N LEU A 51 8.04 -25.25 9.02
CA LEU A 51 7.01 -25.42 10.05
C LEU A 51 7.07 -24.32 11.13
N TYR A 52 8.28 -23.93 11.56
CA TYR A 52 8.44 -22.82 12.50
C TYR A 52 7.94 -21.49 11.92
N LEU A 53 8.20 -21.22 10.64
CA LEU A 53 7.71 -20.01 9.98
C LEU A 53 6.18 -20.01 9.87
N GLU A 54 5.58 -21.15 9.53
CA GLU A 54 4.12 -21.30 9.47
C GLU A 54 3.46 -21.08 10.83
N ALA A 55 4.00 -21.72 11.89
CA ALA A 55 3.52 -21.54 13.26
C ALA A 55 3.65 -20.08 13.72
N LYS A 56 4.77 -19.42 13.41
CA LYS A 56 4.98 -18.00 13.72
C LYS A 56 3.97 -17.11 12.99
N ALA A 57 3.73 -17.36 11.71
CA ALA A 57 2.75 -16.60 10.92
C ALA A 57 1.33 -16.75 11.49
N ALA A 58 0.96 -17.98 11.89
CA ALA A 58 -0.33 -18.24 12.53
C ALA A 58 -0.47 -17.54 13.89
N SER A 59 0.59 -17.51 14.72
CA SER A 59 0.61 -16.75 15.99
C SER A 59 0.37 -15.25 15.74
N ILE A 60 1.11 -14.65 14.81
CA ILE A 60 0.95 -13.23 14.44
C ILE A 60 -0.49 -12.95 14.00
N LYS A 61 -1.07 -13.84 13.18
CA LYS A 61 -2.44 -13.70 12.71
C LYS A 61 -3.45 -13.76 13.86
N HIS A 62 -3.24 -14.64 14.83
CA HIS A 62 -4.12 -14.76 15.99
C HIS A 62 -4.02 -13.53 16.91
N GLU A 63 -2.81 -13.11 17.27
CA GLU A 63 -2.57 -11.91 18.08
C GLU A 63 -3.16 -10.66 17.42
N ALA A 64 -3.01 -10.53 16.11
CA ALA A 64 -3.59 -9.43 15.35
C ALA A 64 -5.13 -9.40 15.42
N ARG A 65 -5.79 -10.57 15.40
CA ARG A 65 -7.25 -10.70 15.56
C ARG A 65 -7.72 -10.36 16.97
N GLU A 66 -7.01 -10.82 18.00
CA GLU A 66 -7.34 -10.44 19.38
C GLU A 66 -7.17 -8.94 19.61
N LEU A 67 -6.10 -8.36 19.07
CA LEU A 67 -5.86 -6.93 19.15
C LEU A 67 -6.95 -6.15 18.40
N ALA A 68 -7.45 -6.66 17.28
CA ALA A 68 -8.56 -6.06 16.55
C ALA A 68 -9.80 -5.92 17.41
N GLU A 69 -10.26 -6.99 18.07
CA GLU A 69 -11.44 -6.92 18.94
C GLU A 69 -11.23 -5.94 20.09
N LYS A 70 -10.07 -5.96 20.74
CA LYS A 70 -9.73 -5.01 21.82
C LYS A 70 -9.73 -3.54 21.35
N ILE A 71 -9.31 -3.27 20.11
CA ILE A 71 -9.37 -1.92 19.53
C ILE A 71 -10.81 -1.51 19.27
N LEU A 72 -11.61 -2.42 18.69
CA LEU A 72 -13.00 -2.16 18.31
C LEU A 72 -13.93 -1.94 19.51
N GLU A 73 -13.62 -2.49 20.68
CA GLU A 73 -14.36 -2.26 21.93
C GLU A 73 -14.08 -0.89 22.57
N ARG A 74 -12.98 -0.23 22.20
CA ARG A 74 -12.57 1.04 22.79
C ARG A 74 -13.09 2.24 21.99
N PRO A 75 -13.23 3.42 22.62
CA PRO A 75 -13.52 4.65 21.90
C PRO A 75 -12.46 4.96 20.83
N MET A 76 -12.91 5.27 19.62
CA MET A 76 -12.03 5.47 18.48
C MET A 76 -11.44 6.88 18.48
N ASN A 77 -10.14 6.97 18.75
CA ASN A 77 -9.35 8.19 18.71
C ASN A 77 -8.08 8.01 17.85
N ASN A 78 -7.26 9.05 17.73
CA ASN A 78 -6.06 9.02 16.88
C ASN A 78 -5.01 7.97 17.29
N TYR A 79 -5.07 7.48 18.54
CA TYR A 79 -4.11 6.55 19.13
C TYR A 79 -4.70 5.14 19.34
N CYS A 80 -5.89 4.85 18.80
CA CYS A 80 -6.52 3.54 18.95
C CYS A 80 -5.77 2.41 18.22
N GLY A 81 -4.77 2.72 17.38
CA GLY A 81 -3.93 1.70 16.73
C GLY A 81 -4.56 1.02 15.51
N ILE A 82 -5.74 1.45 15.07
CA ILE A 82 -6.43 0.86 13.91
C ILE A 82 -5.63 0.98 12.61
N ASP A 83 -5.00 2.13 12.33
CA ASP A 83 -4.22 2.35 11.10
C ASP A 83 -2.99 1.42 11.00
N PRO A 84 -2.15 1.30 12.06
CA PRO A 84 -1.09 0.30 12.12
C PRO A 84 -1.59 -1.14 11.96
N LEU A 85 -2.70 -1.50 12.61
CA LEU A 85 -3.24 -2.86 12.54
C LEU A 85 -3.77 -3.19 11.14
N LEU A 86 -4.54 -2.30 10.51
CA LEU A 86 -4.97 -2.46 9.11
C LEU A 86 -3.79 -2.55 8.14
N THR A 87 -2.67 -1.89 8.46
CA THR A 87 -1.43 -2.00 7.66
C THR A 87 -0.79 -3.38 7.82
N LEU A 88 -0.71 -3.92 9.05
CA LEU A 88 -0.24 -5.28 9.32
C LEU A 88 -1.08 -6.29 8.53
N TYR A 89 -2.41 -6.18 8.60
CA TYR A 89 -3.31 -7.09 7.89
C TYR A 89 -3.07 -7.09 6.39
N ARG A 90 -3.03 -5.90 5.76
CA ARG A 90 -2.85 -5.79 4.31
C ARG A 90 -1.50 -6.34 3.83
N LYS A 91 -0.43 -6.13 4.60
CA LYS A 91 0.93 -6.51 4.19
C LYS A 91 1.26 -7.98 4.48
N HIS A 92 0.72 -8.53 5.57
CA HIS A 92 1.22 -9.79 6.12
C HIS A 92 0.15 -10.84 6.39
N ILE A 93 -1.14 -10.50 6.31
CA ILE A 93 -2.23 -11.43 6.62
C ILE A 93 -3.17 -11.59 5.41
N SER A 94 -4.03 -10.60 5.16
CA SER A 94 -5.00 -10.62 4.07
C SER A 94 -5.59 -9.22 3.86
N VAL A 95 -5.62 -8.77 2.60
CA VAL A 95 -6.29 -7.53 2.20
C VAL A 95 -7.80 -7.61 2.44
N ASN A 96 -8.40 -8.80 2.27
CA ASN A 96 -9.83 -9.00 2.52
C ASN A 96 -10.16 -8.91 4.01
N GLU A 97 -9.37 -9.56 4.87
CA GLU A 97 -9.55 -9.48 6.32
C GLU A 97 -9.34 -8.04 6.83
N ALA A 98 -8.43 -7.27 6.21
CA ALA A 98 -8.29 -5.84 6.52
C ALA A 98 -9.57 -5.05 6.21
N VAL A 99 -10.20 -5.33 5.07
CA VAL A 99 -11.44 -4.67 4.64
C VAL A 99 -12.61 -5.08 5.53
N GLU A 100 -12.71 -6.34 5.93
CA GLU A 100 -13.71 -6.82 6.89
C GLU A 100 -13.56 -6.10 8.24
N MET A 101 -12.34 -6.00 8.77
CA MET A 101 -12.06 -5.24 9.99
C MET A 101 -12.45 -3.76 9.85
N ALA A 102 -12.07 -3.12 8.75
CA ALA A 102 -12.40 -1.71 8.52
C ALA A 102 -13.91 -1.48 8.40
N THR A 103 -14.62 -2.42 7.75
CA THR A 103 -16.09 -2.40 7.64
C THR A 103 -16.73 -2.53 9.02
N GLU A 104 -16.25 -3.46 9.84
CA GLU A 104 -16.76 -3.68 11.19
C GLU A 104 -16.48 -2.48 12.10
N ALA A 105 -15.29 -1.88 12.00
CA ALA A 105 -14.98 -0.63 12.69
C ALA A 105 -15.97 0.47 12.35
N LEU A 106 -16.26 0.66 11.06
CA LEU A 106 -17.19 1.67 10.56
C LEU A 106 -18.61 1.40 11.03
N ARG A 107 -19.03 0.13 11.11
CA ARG A 107 -20.34 -0.27 11.64
C ARG A 107 -20.48 0.03 13.13
N ARG A 108 -19.44 -0.23 13.94
CA ARG A 108 -19.46 0.01 15.40
C ARG A 108 -19.32 1.50 15.75
N HIS A 109 -18.57 2.26 14.95
CA HIS A 109 -18.23 3.65 15.22
C HIS A 109 -18.48 4.54 13.99
N PRO A 110 -19.72 4.64 13.49
CA PRO A 110 -20.03 5.31 12.22
C PRO A 110 -19.71 6.81 12.24
N ASP A 111 -19.81 7.46 13.40
CA ASP A 111 -19.53 8.89 13.55
C ASP A 111 -18.03 9.19 13.77
N SER A 112 -17.21 8.15 13.94
CA SER A 112 -15.77 8.35 14.16
C SER A 112 -15.07 8.73 12.87
N ARG A 113 -14.63 9.99 12.81
CA ARG A 113 -13.72 10.53 11.78
C ARG A 113 -12.52 9.63 11.49
N TYR A 114 -11.93 9.03 12.54
CA TYR A 114 -10.71 8.24 12.43
C TYR A 114 -11.03 6.95 11.70
N VAL A 115 -12.13 6.31 12.07
CA VAL A 115 -12.62 5.10 11.41
C VAL A 115 -13.02 5.36 9.97
N LYS A 116 -13.75 6.44 9.67
CA LYS A 116 -14.08 6.80 8.28
C LYS A 116 -12.83 6.92 7.42
N ARG A 117 -11.82 7.64 7.92
CA ARG A 117 -10.52 7.82 7.23
C ARG A 117 -9.75 6.49 7.08
N SER A 118 -9.69 5.66 8.12
CA SER A 118 -9.06 4.35 8.09
C SER A 118 -9.74 3.39 7.11
N ALA A 119 -11.08 3.38 7.10
CA ALA A 119 -11.89 2.59 6.19
C ALA A 119 -11.72 3.05 4.74
N ALA A 120 -11.79 4.36 4.49
CA ALA A 120 -11.54 4.96 3.18
C ALA A 120 -10.17 4.56 2.63
N LYS A 121 -9.10 4.69 3.45
CA LYS A 121 -7.76 4.20 3.09
C LYS A 121 -7.77 2.71 2.78
N CYS A 122 -8.38 1.88 3.62
CA CYS A 122 -8.38 0.43 3.42
C CYS A 122 -9.09 0.03 2.13
N TYR A 123 -10.26 0.61 1.86
CA TYR A 123 -11.04 0.37 0.65
C TYR A 123 -10.28 0.82 -0.60
N SER A 124 -9.71 2.03 -0.59
CA SER A 124 -8.89 2.54 -1.70
C SER A 124 -7.74 1.60 -2.03
N ASN A 125 -7.03 1.09 -1.02
CA ASN A 125 -5.91 0.19 -1.26
C ASN A 125 -6.35 -1.13 -1.89
N LYS A 126 -7.53 -1.66 -1.53
CA LYS A 126 -8.09 -2.84 -2.20
C LYS A 126 -8.46 -2.53 -3.65
N ILE A 127 -9.22 -1.46 -3.88
CA ILE A 127 -9.72 -1.02 -5.20
C ILE A 127 -8.58 -0.72 -6.18
N LEU A 128 -7.54 -0.03 -5.71
CA LEU A 128 -6.42 0.39 -6.55
C LEU A 128 -5.35 -0.69 -6.70
N SER A 129 -5.47 -1.83 -5.99
CA SER A 129 -4.56 -2.96 -6.18
C SER A 129 -4.80 -3.68 -7.52
N HIS A 130 -3.73 -4.19 -8.13
CA HIS A 130 -3.74 -4.84 -9.46
C HIS A 130 -4.59 -6.12 -9.56
N CYS A 131 -5.24 -6.58 -8.47
CA CYS A 131 -5.87 -7.89 -8.37
C CYS A 131 -7.40 -7.86 -8.31
N SER A 132 -8.05 -6.76 -8.71
CA SER A 132 -9.52 -6.72 -8.71
C SER A 132 -10.10 -5.90 -9.85
N ASN A 133 -11.24 -6.37 -10.38
CA ASN A 133 -12.27 -5.53 -10.98
C ASN A 133 -13.24 -5.15 -9.85
N PRO A 134 -12.94 -4.08 -9.07
CA PRO A 134 -13.73 -3.73 -7.92
C PRO A 134 -15.17 -3.40 -8.33
N ASP A 135 -16.13 -3.90 -7.56
CA ASP A 135 -17.55 -3.57 -7.72
C ASP A 135 -17.74 -2.04 -7.70
N PRO A 136 -18.38 -1.43 -8.72
CA PRO A 136 -18.68 -0.01 -8.75
C PRO A 136 -19.35 0.51 -7.47
N ARG A 137 -20.14 -0.30 -6.77
CA ARG A 137 -20.75 0.06 -5.48
C ARG A 137 -19.69 0.31 -4.41
N ARG A 138 -18.66 -0.53 -4.33
CA ARG A 138 -17.54 -0.38 -3.39
C ARG A 138 -16.67 0.82 -3.72
N ILE A 139 -16.50 1.14 -5.00
CA ILE A 139 -15.82 2.36 -5.42
C ILE A 139 -16.59 3.59 -4.95
N LYS A 140 -17.90 3.64 -5.20
CA LYS A 140 -18.76 4.74 -4.74
C LYS A 140 -18.77 4.90 -3.22
N GLU A 141 -18.80 3.79 -2.47
CA GLU A 141 -18.70 3.79 -1.00
C GLU A 141 -17.37 4.40 -0.52
N ALA A 142 -16.24 4.01 -1.14
CA ALA A 142 -14.92 4.57 -0.80
C ALA A 142 -14.83 6.07 -1.15
N ILE A 143 -15.39 6.48 -2.29
CA ILE A 143 -15.48 7.89 -2.71
C ILE A 143 -16.27 8.70 -1.68
N SER A 144 -17.47 8.24 -1.29
CA SER A 144 -18.31 8.92 -0.30
C SER A 144 -17.58 9.14 1.02
N LEU A 145 -16.86 8.10 1.51
CA LEU A 145 -16.07 8.22 2.73
C LEU A 145 -14.94 9.26 2.59
N TRP A 146 -14.26 9.32 1.44
CA TRP A 146 -13.25 10.33 1.19
C TRP A 146 -13.82 11.74 1.06
N GLU A 147 -14.96 11.90 0.40
CA GLU A 147 -15.67 13.18 0.31
C GLU A 147 -16.06 13.68 1.70
N GLU A 148 -16.60 12.82 2.57
CA GLU A 148 -16.89 13.16 3.96
C GLU A 148 -15.63 13.54 4.76
N VAL A 149 -14.52 12.80 4.58
CA VAL A 149 -13.25 13.10 5.24
C VAL A 149 -12.69 14.45 4.76
N VAL A 150 -12.70 14.72 3.46
CA VAL A 150 -12.20 15.98 2.89
C VAL A 150 -13.10 17.15 3.32
N ALA A 151 -14.42 17.00 3.32
CA ALA A 151 -15.36 18.02 3.77
C ALA A 151 -15.19 18.36 5.25
N ALA A 152 -14.94 17.35 6.09
CA ALA A 152 -14.69 17.55 7.52
C ALA A 152 -13.32 18.16 7.83
N TYR A 153 -12.35 18.05 6.90
CA TYR A 153 -10.98 18.57 7.06
C TYR A 153 -10.54 19.31 5.79
N PRO A 154 -10.73 20.64 5.73
CA PRO A 154 -10.17 21.47 4.67
C PRO A 154 -8.65 21.26 4.49
N GLU A 155 -7.94 21.01 5.60
CA GLU A 155 -6.52 20.62 5.67
C GLU A 155 -6.25 19.14 5.33
N SER A 156 -7.18 18.47 4.66
CA SER A 156 -6.97 17.10 4.14
C SER A 156 -5.71 17.06 3.30
N SER A 157 -4.91 15.99 3.47
CA SER A 157 -3.59 15.99 2.85
C SER A 157 -3.72 15.85 1.34
N LEU A 158 -2.76 16.42 0.60
CA LEU A 158 -2.70 16.30 -0.86
C LEU A 158 -2.84 14.83 -1.33
N GLN A 159 -2.28 13.89 -0.57
CA GLN A 159 -2.37 12.47 -0.86
C GLN A 159 -3.82 11.94 -0.84
N GLU A 160 -4.69 12.50 0.00
CA GLU A 160 -6.09 12.08 0.13
C GLU A 160 -6.91 12.59 -1.02
N LYS A 161 -6.69 13.84 -1.42
CA LYS A 161 -7.32 14.43 -2.61
C LYS A 161 -6.89 13.69 -3.89
N ILE A 162 -5.61 13.32 -4.01
CA ILE A 162 -5.11 12.46 -5.09
C ILE A 162 -5.77 11.07 -5.04
N THR A 163 -5.89 10.47 -3.85
CA THR A 163 -6.56 9.17 -3.70
C THR A 163 -8.02 9.24 -4.16
N LEU A 164 -8.72 10.33 -3.85
CA LEU A 164 -10.08 10.57 -4.34
C LEU A 164 -10.12 10.66 -5.87
N ALA A 165 -9.19 11.38 -6.49
CA ALA A 165 -9.08 11.46 -7.95
C ALA A 165 -8.82 10.08 -8.60
N ASP A 166 -7.89 9.29 -8.03
CA ASP A 166 -7.58 7.94 -8.52
C ASP A 166 -8.77 6.98 -8.40
N LEU A 167 -9.58 7.12 -7.35
CA LEU A 167 -10.84 6.38 -7.21
C LEU A 167 -11.88 6.81 -8.23
N GLN A 168 -12.06 8.12 -8.44
CA GLN A 168 -12.98 8.65 -9.43
C GLN A 168 -12.62 8.14 -10.84
N ALA A 169 -11.34 8.04 -11.16
CA ALA A 169 -10.87 7.55 -12.46
C ALA A 169 -11.32 6.11 -12.78
N LYS A 170 -11.72 5.32 -11.77
CA LYS A 170 -12.30 3.99 -11.95
C LYS A 170 -13.76 4.00 -12.39
N LEU A 171 -14.45 5.13 -12.23
CA LEU A 171 -15.86 5.31 -12.62
C LEU A 171 -16.01 6.31 -13.77
N ASP A 172 -15.34 7.44 -13.68
CA ASP A 172 -15.49 8.61 -14.53
C ASP A 172 -14.12 9.29 -14.68
N LYS A 173 -13.59 9.26 -15.90
CA LYS A 173 -12.25 9.74 -16.20
C LYS A 173 -12.23 11.25 -16.28
N GLU A 174 -13.28 11.87 -16.83
CA GLU A 174 -13.41 13.31 -16.94
C GLU A 174 -13.50 13.97 -15.55
N LYS A 175 -14.26 13.38 -14.63
CA LYS A 175 -14.35 13.87 -13.24
C LYS A 175 -13.02 13.76 -12.52
N ALA A 176 -12.27 12.69 -12.73
CA ALA A 176 -10.93 12.55 -12.15
C ALA A 176 -9.95 13.59 -12.70
N ASP A 177 -9.97 13.83 -14.02
CA ASP A 177 -9.15 14.86 -14.67
C ASP A 177 -9.48 16.27 -14.13
N GLN A 178 -10.76 16.56 -13.90
CA GLN A 178 -11.21 17.81 -13.29
C GLN A 178 -10.62 18.00 -11.88
N ILE A 179 -10.67 16.97 -11.02
CA ILE A 179 -10.08 17.03 -9.68
C ILE A 179 -8.57 17.28 -9.77
N TYR A 180 -7.86 16.61 -10.70
CA TYR A 180 -6.43 16.83 -10.89
C TYR A 180 -6.11 18.26 -11.34
N LYS A 181 -6.91 18.85 -12.23
CA LYS A 181 -6.77 20.24 -12.68
C LYS A 181 -6.98 21.23 -11.53
N GLU A 182 -8.00 21.04 -10.71
CA GLU A 182 -8.24 21.87 -9.51
C GLU A 182 -7.07 21.80 -8.53
N LEU A 183 -6.50 20.61 -8.32
CA LEU A 183 -5.31 20.44 -7.49
C LEU A 183 -4.07 21.13 -8.08
N LEU A 184 -3.94 21.15 -9.41
CA LEU A 184 -2.86 21.85 -10.10
C LEU A 184 -3.01 23.36 -9.99
N GLU A 185 -4.23 23.90 -10.02
CA GLU A 185 -4.48 25.33 -9.81
C GLU A 185 -4.09 25.75 -8.38
N GLN A 186 -4.36 24.91 -7.39
CA GLN A 186 -4.05 25.13 -5.97
C GLN A 186 -2.59 24.75 -5.59
N ARG A 187 -1.71 24.52 -6.56
CA ARG A 187 -0.37 23.97 -6.31
C ARG A 187 0.60 24.94 -5.64
N GLU A 188 0.29 26.23 -5.57
CA GLU A 188 1.23 27.26 -5.10
C GLU A 188 1.67 27.00 -3.65
N ASP A 189 0.74 26.57 -2.81
CA ASP A 189 0.95 26.24 -1.39
C ASP A 189 1.72 24.94 -1.15
N LEU A 190 2.01 24.18 -2.20
CA LEU A 190 2.73 22.91 -2.08
C LEU A 190 4.24 23.11 -2.01
N ASP A 191 4.87 22.38 -1.10
CA ASP A 191 6.31 22.20 -1.10
C ASP A 191 6.80 21.50 -2.40
N PRO A 192 8.09 21.56 -2.73
CA PRO A 192 8.62 20.93 -3.94
C PRO A 192 8.27 19.44 -4.06
N ALA A 193 8.32 18.69 -2.96
CA ALA A 193 8.00 17.26 -2.95
C ALA A 193 6.51 16.97 -3.23
N GLY A 194 5.61 17.83 -2.75
CA GLY A 194 4.18 17.80 -3.00
C GLY A 194 3.84 18.11 -4.45
N LYS A 195 4.50 19.11 -5.05
CA LYS A 195 4.39 19.41 -6.48
C LYS A 195 4.83 18.22 -7.34
N GLN A 196 5.99 17.63 -7.02
CA GLN A 196 6.47 16.41 -7.69
C GLN A 196 5.51 15.24 -7.54
N MET A 197 4.89 15.08 -6.36
CA MET A 197 3.88 14.05 -6.11
C MET A 197 2.68 14.26 -7.04
N LEU A 198 2.09 15.46 -7.04
CA LEU A 198 0.92 15.79 -7.86
C LEU A 198 1.18 15.54 -9.35
N TYR A 199 2.30 16.05 -9.87
CA TYR A 199 2.70 15.81 -11.26
C TYR A 199 2.90 14.33 -11.58
N ASN A 200 3.54 13.56 -10.69
CA ASN A 200 3.75 12.13 -10.89
C ASN A 200 2.43 11.33 -10.94
N PHE A 201 1.48 11.66 -10.08
CA PHE A 201 0.17 11.00 -10.03
C PHE A 201 -0.70 11.39 -11.23
N TYR A 202 -0.72 12.67 -11.59
CA TYR A 202 -1.49 13.11 -12.76
C TYR A 202 -0.94 12.51 -14.07
N ALA A 203 0.39 12.46 -14.24
CA ALA A 203 1.01 11.77 -15.37
C ALA A 203 0.50 10.32 -15.52
N LYS A 204 0.49 9.56 -14.42
CA LYS A 204 -0.05 8.19 -14.41
C LYS A 204 -1.52 8.13 -14.76
N HIS A 205 -2.33 9.05 -14.25
CA HIS A 205 -3.74 9.13 -14.60
C HIS A 205 -3.92 9.32 -16.12
N LEU A 206 -3.20 10.27 -16.72
CA LEU A 206 -3.23 10.55 -18.17
C LEU A 206 -2.81 9.32 -18.99
N TYR A 207 -1.77 8.62 -18.55
CA TYR A 207 -1.29 7.40 -19.21
C TYR A 207 -2.29 6.25 -19.14
N PHE A 208 -2.75 5.88 -17.94
CA PHE A 208 -3.57 4.68 -17.74
C PHE A 208 -5.06 4.89 -18.06
N SER A 209 -5.57 6.11 -17.84
CA SER A 209 -7.00 6.41 -17.97
C SER A 209 -7.29 7.19 -19.25
N GLY A 210 -6.46 8.18 -19.59
CA GLY A 210 -6.68 9.08 -20.73
C GLY A 210 -6.12 8.60 -22.07
N ASN A 211 -5.19 7.64 -22.10
CA ASN A 211 -4.35 7.32 -23.27
C ASN A 211 -3.58 8.55 -23.82
N GLU A 212 -3.37 9.58 -23.00
CA GLU A 212 -2.70 10.83 -23.38
C GLU A 212 -1.20 10.73 -23.08
N THR A 213 -0.52 9.85 -23.81
CA THR A 213 0.90 9.50 -23.58
C THR A 213 1.82 10.73 -23.61
N CYS A 214 1.64 11.64 -24.56
CA CYS A 214 2.48 12.85 -24.65
C CYS A 214 2.31 13.74 -23.42
N ARG A 215 1.06 14.04 -23.03
CA ARG A 215 0.79 14.84 -21.82
C ARG A 215 1.30 14.14 -20.55
N SER A 216 1.20 12.82 -20.48
CA SER A 216 1.80 12.05 -19.37
C SER A 216 3.32 12.28 -19.28
N ILE A 217 4.02 12.31 -20.41
CA ILE A 217 5.47 12.53 -20.46
C ILE A 217 5.80 13.95 -19.99
N GLU A 218 5.09 14.95 -20.48
CA GLU A 218 5.25 16.35 -20.04
C GLU A 218 5.15 16.49 -18.52
N TYR A 219 4.16 15.85 -17.90
CA TYR A 219 4.01 15.90 -16.44
C TYR A 219 5.10 15.12 -15.69
N HIS A 220 5.63 14.04 -16.27
CA HIS A 220 6.82 13.39 -15.71
C HIS A 220 8.06 14.28 -15.81
N MET A 221 8.23 15.06 -16.88
CA MET A 221 9.30 16.05 -17.03
C MET A 221 9.14 17.17 -15.99
N LYS A 222 7.95 17.76 -15.84
CA LYS A 222 7.66 18.78 -14.81
C LYS A 222 7.98 18.29 -13.38
N ALA A 223 7.71 17.02 -13.09
CA ALA A 223 8.08 16.41 -11.81
C ALA A 223 9.60 16.22 -11.65
N ALA A 224 10.32 15.90 -12.73
CA ALA A 224 11.76 15.69 -12.71
C ALA A 224 12.57 17.00 -12.68
N GLU A 225 12.02 18.06 -13.26
CA GLU A 225 12.59 19.41 -13.33
C GLU A 225 12.75 20.06 -11.96
N ILE A 226 11.82 19.79 -11.03
CA ILE A 226 11.97 20.22 -9.64
C ILE A 226 13.16 19.45 -9.03
N GLN A 227 14.21 20.18 -8.64
CA GLN A 227 15.49 19.59 -8.21
C GLN A 227 15.44 18.88 -6.85
N GLU A 228 14.43 19.17 -6.02
CA GLU A 228 14.27 18.55 -4.69
C GLU A 228 14.35 17.02 -4.77
N THR A 229 15.16 16.40 -3.92
CA THR A 229 15.33 14.96 -3.95
C THR A 229 14.14 14.27 -3.29
N SER A 230 13.28 13.66 -4.10
CA SER A 230 12.15 12.88 -3.59
C SER A 230 11.96 11.55 -4.33
N LYS A 231 11.26 10.63 -3.65
CA LYS A 231 10.80 9.38 -4.25
C LYS A 231 9.93 9.59 -5.50
N TYR A 232 9.24 10.73 -5.62
CA TYR A 232 8.37 11.04 -6.75
C TYR A 232 9.17 11.51 -7.96
N ARG A 233 10.20 12.33 -7.73
CA ARG A 233 11.19 12.71 -8.75
C ARG A 233 11.83 11.47 -9.37
N GLN A 234 12.38 10.59 -8.53
CA GLN A 234 13.00 9.33 -8.96
C GLN A 234 12.03 8.41 -9.71
N LYS A 235 10.74 8.39 -9.32
CA LYS A 235 9.72 7.63 -10.05
C LYS A 235 9.50 8.21 -11.44
N SER A 236 9.35 9.53 -11.58
CA SER A 236 9.17 10.16 -12.89
C SER A 236 10.37 9.96 -13.81
N LEU A 237 11.60 10.13 -13.30
CA LEU A 237 12.83 9.84 -14.07
C LEU A 237 12.86 8.40 -14.59
N ARG A 238 12.56 7.41 -13.73
CA ARG A 238 12.49 6.00 -14.16
C ARG A 238 11.42 5.75 -15.21
N GLU A 239 10.28 6.43 -15.16
CA GLU A 239 9.26 6.29 -16.20
C GLU A 239 9.72 6.93 -17.53
N LEU A 240 10.37 8.09 -17.50
CA LEU A 240 10.99 8.70 -18.70
C LEU A 240 12.03 7.78 -19.35
N GLU A 241 12.93 7.18 -18.55
CA GLU A 241 13.91 6.21 -19.03
C GLU A 241 13.28 4.94 -19.62
N LYS A 242 12.16 4.47 -19.05
CA LYS A 242 11.42 3.33 -19.62
C LYS A 242 10.75 3.71 -20.93
N THR A 243 10.18 4.91 -21.02
CA THR A 243 9.58 5.43 -22.25
C THR A 243 10.61 5.47 -23.37
N LEU A 244 11.83 5.94 -23.13
CA LEU A 244 12.92 5.91 -24.13
C LEU A 244 13.22 4.52 -24.69
N LYS A 245 13.06 3.47 -23.88
CA LYS A 245 13.35 2.09 -24.29
C LYS A 245 12.21 1.43 -25.06
N ARG A 246 10.98 1.95 -24.92
CA ARG A 246 9.75 1.30 -25.39
C ARG A 246 9.01 2.08 -26.45
N ASN A 247 9.16 3.40 -26.47
CA ASN A 247 8.44 4.28 -27.37
C ASN A 247 9.05 4.18 -28.78
N THR A 248 8.17 4.17 -29.78
CA THR A 248 8.53 4.12 -31.19
C THR A 248 8.57 5.50 -31.84
N ASP A 249 8.05 6.53 -31.16
CA ASP A 249 8.05 7.92 -31.62
C ASP A 249 9.43 8.56 -31.46
N PRO A 250 10.15 8.85 -32.57
CA PRO A 250 11.50 9.41 -32.51
C PRO A 250 11.56 10.82 -31.94
N GLU A 251 10.54 11.66 -32.18
CA GLU A 251 10.53 13.06 -31.74
C GLU A 251 10.41 13.13 -30.21
N MET A 252 9.46 12.39 -29.66
CA MET A 252 9.27 12.26 -28.22
C MET A 252 10.50 11.64 -27.54
N CYS A 253 11.16 10.67 -28.19
CA CYS A 253 12.38 10.09 -27.64
C CYS A 253 13.54 11.10 -27.63
N GLN A 254 13.61 11.97 -28.62
CA GLN A 254 14.62 13.01 -28.69
C GLN A 254 14.40 14.05 -27.58
N GLU A 255 13.16 14.52 -27.41
CA GLU A 255 12.79 15.49 -26.38
C GLU A 255 13.14 14.98 -24.96
N ILE A 256 12.81 13.72 -24.65
CA ILE A 256 13.15 13.12 -23.35
C ILE A 256 14.67 13.03 -23.17
N LYS A 257 15.44 12.68 -24.21
CA LYS A 257 16.91 12.59 -24.11
C LYS A 257 17.52 13.95 -23.81
N GLU A 258 17.16 14.97 -24.59
CA GLU A 258 17.66 16.33 -24.41
C GLU A 258 17.34 16.86 -23.01
N PHE A 259 16.12 16.62 -22.53
CA PHE A 259 15.73 16.98 -21.17
C PHE A 259 16.58 16.30 -20.10
N LEU A 260 16.82 14.99 -20.23
CA LEU A 260 17.63 14.24 -19.25
C LEU A 260 19.11 14.64 -19.28
N GLU A 261 19.65 15.02 -20.44
CA GLU A 261 21.01 15.54 -20.58
C GLU A 261 21.15 16.92 -19.93
N ASN A 262 20.19 17.81 -20.17
CA ASN A 262 20.14 19.14 -19.55
C ASN A 262 20.02 19.06 -18.03
N LEU A 263 19.21 18.14 -17.51
CA LEU A 263 19.12 17.90 -16.07
C LEU A 263 20.47 17.51 -15.48
N LYS A 264 21.19 16.55 -16.08
CA LYS A 264 22.51 16.12 -15.59
C LYS A 264 23.53 17.25 -15.60
N ALA A 265 23.54 18.07 -16.65
CA ALA A 265 24.40 19.25 -16.73
C ALA A 265 24.10 20.24 -15.59
N SER A 266 22.82 20.52 -15.33
CA SER A 266 22.42 21.43 -14.24
C SER A 266 22.77 20.91 -12.83
N GLU A 267 22.71 19.58 -12.63
CA GLU A 267 23.09 18.93 -11.38
C GLU A 267 24.60 18.97 -11.14
N SER A 268 25.42 18.82 -12.19
CA SER A 268 26.88 18.93 -12.09
C SER A 268 27.36 20.34 -11.73
N VAL A 269 26.67 21.39 -12.21
CA VAL A 269 27.04 22.79 -11.93
C VAL A 269 26.62 23.23 -10.51
N SER A 270 25.65 22.54 -9.89
CA SER A 270 25.16 22.89 -8.55
C SER A 270 25.94 22.21 -7.42
N GLN A 271 26.96 21.40 -7.75
CA GLN A 271 27.82 20.67 -6.79
C GLN A 271 29.24 21.22 -6.68
N ASP A 272 29.59 22.23 -7.50
CA ASP A 272 30.82 23.02 -7.45
C ASP A 272 30.60 24.38 -6.76
#